data_AF-A0A4U9HVI9-F1
#
_entry.id   AF-A0A4U9HVI9-F1
#
_cell.length_a   1.000
_cell.length_b   1.000
_cell.length_c   1.000
_cell.angle_alpha   90.00
_cell.angle_beta   90.00
_cell.angle_gamma   90.00
#
_symmetry.space_group_name_H-M   'P 1'
#
loop_
_entity.id
_entity.type
_entity.pdbx_description
1 polymer ?
#
loop_
_entity_poly.entity_id
_entity_poly.type
_entity_poly.pdbx_seq_one_letter_code
_entity_poly.pdbx_strand_id
1 'polypeptide(L)'
;MAARLTTFAKMLFGYGLLQLLFTLRLMPWYLSQPFNASFWSFSFGVSALATTGLHLGQSSPSGFFHAIAIPLFIFTNAIIALLLVRTFILLMQGKLLVRADKATLMQAEERE
;
A
#
# COMPACT_ATOMS: atom_id res chain seq x y z
N MET A 1 14.32 6.75 27.74
CA MET A 1 13.80 7.27 26.45
C MET A 1 13.58 6.15 25.42
N ALA A 2 14.58 5.29 25.16
CA ALA A 2 14.51 4.20 24.19
C ALA A 2 13.32 3.23 24.37
N ALA A 3 13.02 2.81 25.62
CA ALA A 3 11.92 1.88 25.90
C ALA A 3 10.51 2.42 25.54
N ARG A 4 10.31 3.76 25.58
CA ARG A 4 9.02 4.38 25.22
C ARG A 4 8.80 4.36 23.71
N LEU A 5 9.86 4.60 22.93
CA LEU A 5 9.83 4.58 21.47
C LEU A 5 9.54 3.17 20.95
N THR A 6 10.12 2.14 21.56
CA THR A 6 9.87 0.74 21.18
C THR A 6 8.43 0.31 21.48
N THR A 7 7.84 0.77 22.59
CA THR A 7 6.44 0.49 22.92
C THR A 7 5.50 1.20 21.96
N PHE A 8 5.77 2.48 21.67
CA PHE A 8 5.00 3.26 20.69
C PHE A 8 5.03 2.62 19.30
N ALA A 9 6.20 2.18 18.84
CA ALA A 9 6.34 1.48 17.56
C ALA A 9 5.51 0.19 17.50
N LYS A 10 5.46 -0.60 18.57
CA LYS A 10 4.62 -1.81 18.65
C LYS A 10 3.13 -1.49 18.62
N MET A 11 2.69 -0.42 19.30
CA MET A 11 1.30 0.03 19.27
C MET A 11 0.89 0.51 17.88
N LEU A 12 1.74 1.31 17.23
CA LEU A 12 1.48 1.82 15.88
C LEU A 12 1.48 0.68 14.84
N PHE A 13 2.37 -0.30 14.99
CA PHE A 13 2.38 -1.50 14.15
C PHE A 13 1.09 -2.33 14.34
N GLY A 14 0.64 -2.52 15.58
CA GLY A 14 -0.62 -3.20 15.86
C GLY A 14 -1.84 -2.48 15.26
N TYR A 15 -1.87 -1.14 15.35
CA TYR A 15 -2.90 -0.33 14.69
C TYR A 15 -2.84 -0.47 13.17
N GLY A 16 -1.65 -0.47 12.58
CA GLY A 16 -1.47 -0.70 11.15
C GLY A 16 -1.95 -2.08 10.69
N LEU A 17 -1.74 -3.14 11.51
CA LEU A 17 -2.28 -4.47 11.23
C LEU A 17 -3.81 -4.49 11.28
N LEU A 18 -4.42 -3.82 12.26
CA LEU A 18 -5.88 -3.69 12.32
C LEU A 18 -6.42 -2.94 11.09
N GLN A 19 -5.77 -1.85 10.70
CA GLN A 19 -6.10 -1.08 9.50
C GLN A 19 -6.01 -1.97 8.25
N LEU A 20 -4.97 -2.80 8.14
CA LEU A 20 -4.82 -3.77 7.05
C LEU A 20 -5.99 -4.77 7.02
N LEU A 21 -6.39 -5.30 8.16
CA LEU A 21 -7.53 -6.23 8.23
C LEU A 21 -8.84 -5.57 7.79
N PHE A 22 -9.07 -4.31 8.16
CA PHE A 22 -10.22 -3.55 7.67
C PHE A 22 -10.15 -3.32 6.16
N THR A 23 -8.99 -2.94 5.64
CA THR A 23 -8.77 -2.80 4.20
C THR A 23 -9.05 -4.12 3.48
N LEU A 24 -8.49 -5.24 3.95
CA LEU A 24 -8.72 -6.57 3.38
C LEU A 24 -10.20 -6.98 3.41
N ARG A 25 -10.92 -6.64 4.49
CA ARG A 25 -12.37 -6.86 4.57
C ARG A 25 -13.14 -6.03 3.53
N LEU A 26 -12.68 -4.81 3.27
CA LEU A 26 -13.29 -3.89 2.29
C LEU A 26 -12.84 -4.18 0.85
N MET A 27 -11.81 -5.01 0.64
CA MET A 27 -11.28 -5.34 -0.70
C MET A 27 -12.34 -5.86 -1.67
N PRO A 28 -13.26 -6.77 -1.31
CA PRO A 28 -14.29 -7.23 -2.24
C PRO A 28 -15.17 -6.09 -2.75
N TRP A 29 -15.47 -5.11 -1.89
CA TRP A 29 -16.20 -3.92 -2.28
C TRP A 29 -15.34 -3.00 -3.16
N TYR A 30 -14.06 -2.80 -2.82
CA TYR A 30 -13.15 -1.96 -3.60
C TYR A 30 -12.84 -2.54 -4.99
N LEU A 31 -12.70 -3.86 -5.10
CA LEU A 31 -12.46 -4.59 -6.34
C LEU A 31 -13.71 -4.69 -7.25
N SER A 32 -14.88 -4.25 -6.77
CA SER A 32 -16.06 -4.14 -7.64
C SER A 32 -15.90 -3.04 -8.70
N GLN A 33 -15.02 -2.07 -8.44
CA GLN A 33 -14.69 -1.01 -9.39
C GLN A 33 -13.52 -1.44 -10.31
N PRO A 34 -13.50 -0.97 -11.56
CA PRO A 34 -12.39 -1.23 -12.46
C PRO A 34 -11.07 -0.68 -11.87
N PHE A 35 -9.99 -1.42 -12.13
CA PHE A 35 -8.65 -1.03 -11.69
C PHE A 35 -8.30 0.37 -12.20
N ASN A 36 -7.80 1.22 -11.30
CA ASN A 36 -7.42 2.59 -11.57
C ASN A 36 -6.12 2.96 -10.82
N ALA A 37 -5.55 4.12 -11.12
CA ALA A 37 -4.28 4.56 -10.54
C ALA A 37 -4.30 4.68 -9.00
N SER A 38 -5.47 4.95 -8.39
CA SER A 38 -5.60 5.08 -6.93
C SER A 38 -5.30 3.79 -6.18
N PHE A 39 -5.33 2.63 -6.84
CA PHE A 39 -4.89 1.35 -6.25
C PHE A 39 -3.40 1.36 -5.87
N TRP A 40 -2.58 2.22 -6.47
CA TRP A 40 -1.19 2.39 -6.06
C TRP A 40 -1.04 3.00 -4.67
N SER A 41 -2.06 3.71 -4.13
CA SER A 41 -2.00 4.25 -2.77
C SER A 41 -1.82 3.16 -1.70
N PHE A 42 -2.34 1.96 -1.94
CA PHE A 42 -2.17 0.82 -1.04
C PHE A 42 -0.72 0.37 -0.91
N SER A 43 0.09 0.53 -1.97
CA SER A 43 1.50 0.11 -2.00
C SER A 43 2.29 0.72 -0.86
N PHE A 44 2.05 1.99 -0.54
CA PHE A 44 2.72 2.69 0.56
C PHE A 44 2.40 2.03 1.91
N GLY A 45 1.11 1.83 2.20
CA GLY A 45 0.66 1.26 3.47
C GLY A 45 1.17 -0.16 3.70
N VAL A 46 1.06 -1.03 2.70
CA VAL A 46 1.51 -2.43 2.82
C VAL A 46 3.04 -2.54 2.87
N SER A 47 3.76 -1.66 2.18
CA SER A 47 5.23 -1.63 2.24
C SER A 47 5.73 -1.13 3.59
N ALA A 48 5.12 -0.08 4.14
CA ALA A 48 5.46 0.41 5.48
C ALA A 48 5.23 -0.67 6.55
N LEU A 49 4.13 -1.43 6.44
CA LEU A 49 3.84 -2.55 7.33
C LEU A 49 4.87 -3.67 7.22
N ALA A 50 5.23 -4.11 6.01
CA ALA A 50 6.24 -5.15 5.81
C ALA A 50 7.61 -4.74 6.34
N THR A 51 8.07 -3.52 6.03
CA THR A 51 9.36 -3.00 6.52
C THR A 51 9.40 -2.92 8.05
N THR A 52 8.33 -2.40 8.66
CA THR A 52 8.22 -2.31 10.12
C THR A 52 8.16 -3.70 10.75
N GLY A 53 7.43 -4.64 10.13
CA GLY A 53 7.35 -6.03 10.57
C GLY A 53 8.71 -6.72 10.55
N LEU A 54 9.48 -6.57 9.47
CA LEU A 54 10.85 -7.10 9.38
C LEU A 54 11.77 -6.48 10.43
N HIS A 55 11.71 -5.16 10.63
CA HIS A 55 12.54 -4.47 11.62
C HIS A 55 12.25 -4.95 13.05
N LEU A 56 10.97 -5.11 13.40
CA LEU A 56 10.55 -5.64 14.70
C LEU A 56 10.85 -7.15 14.84
N GLY A 57 10.72 -7.91 13.75
CA GLY A 57 10.98 -9.35 13.72
C GLY A 57 12.46 -9.73 13.78
N GLN A 58 13.36 -8.88 13.28
CA GLN A 58 14.81 -9.04 13.47
C GLN A 58 15.24 -8.73 14.91
N SER A 59 14.57 -7.76 15.56
CA SER A 59 14.87 -7.34 16.93
C SER A 59 14.43 -8.34 18.00
N SER A 60 13.69 -9.39 17.64
CA SER A 60 13.22 -10.43 18.57
C SER A 60 13.18 -11.78 17.85
N PRO A 61 14.26 -12.59 17.94
CA PRO A 61 14.43 -13.84 17.17
C PRO A 61 13.37 -14.91 17.43
N SER A 62 12.67 -14.83 18.56
CA SER A 62 11.57 -15.72 18.91
C SER A 62 10.37 -14.89 19.38
N GLY A 63 9.30 -14.84 18.59
CA GLY A 63 8.09 -14.13 18.97
C GLY A 63 7.12 -13.88 17.82
N PHE A 64 5.94 -13.38 18.17
CA PHE A 64 4.86 -13.05 17.23
C PHE A 64 5.31 -12.16 16.06
N PHE A 65 6.16 -11.17 16.33
CA PHE A 65 6.67 -10.25 15.30
C PHE A 65 7.53 -10.94 14.25
N HIS A 66 8.35 -11.93 14.64
CA HIS A 66 9.14 -12.72 13.70
C HIS A 66 8.25 -13.61 12.82
N ALA A 67 7.26 -14.26 13.45
CA ALA A 67 6.33 -15.14 12.76
C ALA A 67 5.46 -14.41 11.71
N ILE A 68 5.08 -13.15 11.98
CA ILE A 68 4.24 -12.36 11.07
C ILE A 68 5.03 -11.56 10.04
N ALA A 69 6.32 -11.29 10.29
CA ALA A 69 7.17 -10.49 9.39
C ALA A 69 7.31 -11.12 8.00
N ILE A 70 7.59 -12.43 7.94
CA ILE A 70 7.77 -13.14 6.67
C ILE A 70 6.46 -13.21 5.87
N PRO A 71 5.31 -13.62 6.45
CA PRO A 71 4.02 -13.55 5.77
C PRO A 71 3.67 -12.15 5.26
N LEU A 72 3.89 -11.09 6.05
CA LEU A 72 3.62 -9.70 5.63
C LEU A 72 4.51 -9.29 4.45
N PHE A 73 5.79 -9.68 4.48
CA PHE A 73 6.71 -9.37 3.39
C PHE A 73 6.27 -10.05 2.09
N ILE A 74 5.92 -11.33 2.14
CA ILE A 74 5.41 -12.08 0.98
C ILE A 74 4.11 -11.45 0.47
N PHE A 75 3.18 -11.14 1.38
CA PHE A 75 1.90 -10.51 1.08
C PHE A 75 2.08 -9.16 0.37
N THR A 76 2.95 -8.29 0.89
CA THR A 76 3.26 -6.99 0.29
C THR A 76 3.81 -7.15 -1.12
N ASN A 77 4.80 -8.03 -1.32
CA ASN A 77 5.38 -8.26 -2.65
C ASN A 77 4.34 -8.82 -3.64
N ALA A 78 3.44 -9.71 -3.20
CA ALA A 78 2.36 -10.21 -4.02
C ALA A 78 1.41 -9.09 -4.47
N ILE A 79 1.08 -8.14 -3.57
CA ILE A 79 0.29 -6.95 -3.94
C ILE A 79 1.03 -6.09 -4.96
N ILE A 80 2.31 -5.79 -4.73
CA ILE A 80 3.10 -4.98 -5.67
C ILE A 80 3.17 -5.66 -7.05
N ALA A 81 3.39 -6.98 -7.10
CA ALA A 81 3.39 -7.74 -8.35
C ALA A 81 2.03 -7.65 -9.06
N LEU A 82 0.92 -7.79 -8.33
CA LEU A 82 -0.43 -7.62 -8.89
C LEU A 82 -0.66 -6.22 -9.45
N LEU A 83 -0.24 -5.17 -8.72
CA LEU A 83 -0.35 -3.78 -9.16
C LEU A 83 0.47 -3.54 -10.44
N LEU A 84 1.70 -4.07 -10.49
CA LEU A 84 2.57 -3.97 -11.67
C LEU A 84 1.93 -4.64 -12.88
N VAL A 85 1.45 -5.88 -12.75
CA VAL A 85 0.80 -6.61 -13.85
C VAL A 85 -0.43 -5.86 -14.35
N ARG A 86 -1.29 -5.37 -13.46
CA ARG A 86 -2.49 -4.60 -13.84
C ARG A 86 -2.14 -3.27 -14.51
N THR A 87 -1.12 -2.59 -14.01
CA THR A 87 -0.62 -1.34 -14.60
C THR A 87 -0.05 -1.58 -15.99
N PHE A 88 0.71 -2.66 -16.19
CA PHE A 88 1.25 -3.03 -17.49
C PHE A 88 0.15 -3.35 -18.50
N ILE A 89 -0.90 -4.08 -18.09
CA ILE A 89 -2.08 -4.33 -18.92
C ILE A 89 -2.75 -3.02 -19.34
N LEU A 90 -2.97 -2.08 -18.40
CA LEU A 90 -3.55 -0.78 -18.72
C LEU A 90 -2.66 0.07 -19.64
N LEU A 91 -1.35 -0.02 -19.47
CA LEU A 91 -0.37 0.66 -20.31
C LEU A 91 -0.45 0.14 -21.75
N MET A 92 -0.46 -1.19 -21.93
CA MET A 92 -0.65 -1.81 -23.25
C MET A 92 -1.99 -1.46 -23.89
N GLN A 93 -3.03 -1.22 -23.08
CA GLN A 93 -4.34 -0.77 -23.56
C GLN A 93 -4.40 0.73 -23.89
N GLY A 94 -3.34 1.51 -23.62
CA GLY A 94 -3.30 2.96 -23.83
C GLY A 94 -4.24 3.76 -22.91
N LYS A 95 -4.82 3.13 -21.89
CA LYS A 95 -5.81 3.73 -20.96
C LYS A 95 -5.19 4.25 -19.67
N LEU A 96 -3.88 4.05 -19.47
CA LEU A 96 -3.21 4.41 -18.22
C LEU A 96 -3.10 5.93 -18.04
N LEU A 97 -2.90 6.66 -19.14
CA LEU A 97 -2.88 8.11 -19.14
C LEU A 97 -4.30 8.58 -19.47
N VAL A 98 -5.05 9.01 -18.46
CA VAL A 98 -6.05 10.05 -18.71
C VAL A 98 -5.24 11.20 -19.29
N ARG A 99 -5.38 11.47 -20.58
CA ARG A 99 -4.93 12.74 -21.16
C ARG A 99 -5.53 13.79 -20.23
N ALA A 100 -4.72 14.45 -19.41
CA ALA A 100 -5.12 15.68 -18.75
C ALA A 100 -5.71 16.51 -19.88
N ASP A 101 -7.02 16.70 -19.84
CA ASP A 101 -7.76 17.19 -20.98
C ASP A 101 -7.12 18.53 -21.33
N LYS A 102 -6.54 18.63 -22.53
CA LYS A 102 -5.87 19.86 -22.97
C LYS A 102 -6.83 21.05 -22.82
N ALA A 103 -8.16 20.81 -22.84
CA ALA A 103 -9.16 21.84 -22.59
C ALA A 103 -9.15 22.38 -21.15
N THR A 104 -8.83 21.58 -20.13
CA THR A 104 -8.72 22.06 -18.73
C THR A 104 -7.46 22.90 -18.51
N LEU A 105 -6.36 22.56 -19.19
CA LEU A 105 -5.12 23.35 -19.16
C LEU A 105 -5.29 24.68 -19.92
N MET A 106 -5.93 24.67 -21.10
CA MET A 106 -6.23 25.90 -21.85
C MET A 106 -7.19 26.83 -21.10
N GLN A 107 -8.22 26.29 -20.43
CA GLN A 107 -9.13 27.11 -19.61
C GLN A 107 -8.47 27.70 -18.35
N ALA A 108 -7.39 27.11 -17.85
CA ALA A 108 -6.61 27.65 -16.74
C ALA A 108 -5.67 28.76 -17.20
N GLU A 109 -5.03 28.61 -18.37
CA GLU A 109 -4.23 29.67 -19.01
C GLU A 109 -5.08 30.88 -19.43
N GLU A 110 -6.32 30.68 -19.88
CA GLU A 110 -7.23 31.80 -20.25
C GLU A 110 -7.81 32.55 -19.03
N ARG A 111 -7.62 32.02 -17.81
CA ARG A 111 -8.11 32.64 -16.56
C ARG A 111 -7.03 33.37 -15.75
N GLU A 112 -5.76 33.32 -16.17
CA GLU A 112 -4.66 34.17 -15.67
C GLU A 112 -4.46 35.41 -16.55
#